data_AF-A0A2K1ZZG5-F1
#
_entry.id   AF-A0A2K1ZZG5-F1
#
_cell.length_a   1.000
_cell.length_b   1.000
_cell.length_c   1.000
_cell.angle_alpha   90.00
_cell.angle_beta   90.00
_cell.angle_gamma   90.00
#
_symmetry.space_group_name_H-M   'P 1'
#
loop_
_entity.id
_entity.type
_entity.pdbx_description
1 polymer ?
#
loop_
_entity_poly.entity_id
_entity_poly.type
_entity_poly.pdbx_seq_one_letter_code
_entity_poly.pdbx_strand_id
1 'polypeptide(L)' 'MKLAPCAAAAQNGKAAASDSCCIQVKGTGQTSSCLCAAMLSDTVKASGIMPEIAITIPKRRITRVEVSQLVPTS' A
#
# COMPACT_ATOMS: atom_id res chain seq x y z
N MET A 1 -5.37 3.29 -11.15
CA MET A 1 -4.83 2.49 -10.03
C MET A 1 -5.53 2.96 -8.76
N LYS A 2 -6.17 2.07 -7.97
CA LYS A 2 -6.91 2.50 -6.77
C LYS A 2 -6.14 2.09 -5.52
N LEU A 3 -5.10 2.86 -5.19
CA LEU A 3 -4.21 2.59 -4.04
C LEU A 3 -4.69 3.24 -2.73
N ALA A 4 -5.86 3.87 -2.74
CA ALA A 4 -6.49 4.42 -1.53
C ALA A 4 -6.48 3.47 -0.32
N PRO A 5 -6.85 2.17 -0.42
CA PRO A 5 -6.78 1.27 0.73
C PRO A 5 -5.34 0.96 1.20
N CYS A 6 -4.31 1.31 0.42
CA CYS A 6 -2.91 1.15 0.78
C CYS A 6 -2.30 2.39 1.43
N ALA A 7 -3.00 3.52 1.50
CA ALA A 7 -2.42 4.80 1.91
C ALA A 7 -1.68 4.72 3.25
N ALA A 8 -2.31 4.18 4.29
CA ALA A 8 -1.69 4.03 5.61
C ALA A 8 -0.42 3.15 5.57
N ALA A 9 -0.48 2.01 4.86
CA ALA A 9 0.65 1.09 4.71
C ALA A 9 1.77 1.62 3.79
N ALA A 10 1.43 2.55 2.89
CA ALA A 10 2.35 3.19 1.96
C ALA A 10 3.04 4.42 2.57
N GLN A 11 2.42 5.05 3.56
CA GLN A 11 2.98 6.16 4.32
C GLN A 11 3.77 5.69 5.54
N ASN A 12 3.39 4.55 6.15
CA ASN A 12 4.01 4.05 7.38
C ASN A 12 4.48 2.60 7.24
N GLY A 13 5.80 2.40 7.43
CA GLY A 13 6.46 1.10 7.41
C GLY A 13 5.90 0.06 8.37
N LYS A 14 5.27 0.52 9.45
CA LYS A 14 4.77 -0.29 10.56
C LYS A 14 3.26 -0.52 10.49
N ALA A 15 2.54 0.18 9.61
CA ALA A 15 1.11 0.02 9.47
C ALA A 15 0.78 -1.26 8.70
N ALA A 16 -0.21 -2.01 9.20
CA ALA A 16 -0.74 -3.16 8.51
C ALA A 16 -1.49 -2.70 7.25
N ALA A 17 -1.25 -3.39 6.14
CA ALA A 17 -2.04 -3.31 4.91
C ALA A 17 -3.33 -4.14 5.05
N SER A 18 -4.47 -3.54 4.73
CA SER A 18 -5.76 -4.26 4.67
C SER A 18 -5.79 -5.28 3.53
N ASP A 19 -6.65 -6.30 3.62
CA ASP A 19 -6.82 -7.28 2.55
C ASP A 19 -7.18 -6.65 1.20
N SER A 20 -8.01 -5.61 1.21
CA SER A 20 -8.34 -4.82 0.02
C SER A 20 -7.09 -4.22 -0.66
N CYS A 21 -6.14 -3.72 0.13
CA CYS A 21 -4.87 -3.23 -0.39
C CYS A 21 -4.08 -4.38 -1.02
N CYS A 22 -3.94 -5.51 -0.33
CA CYS A 22 -3.20 -6.67 -0.82
C CYS A 22 -3.77 -7.23 -2.14
N ILE A 23 -5.08 -7.32 -2.26
CA ILE A 23 -5.76 -7.77 -3.49
C ILE A 23 -5.44 -6.84 -4.67
N GLN A 24 -5.50 -5.53 -4.45
CA GLN A 24 -5.24 -4.56 -5.51
C GLN A 24 -3.76 -4.47 -5.90
N VAL A 25 -2.85 -4.58 -4.94
CA VAL A 25 -1.41 -4.60 -5.20
C VAL A 25 -1.01 -5.88 -5.94
N LYS A 26 -1.63 -7.02 -5.65
CA LYS A 26 -1.43 -8.28 -6.39
C LYS A 26 -1.80 -8.16 -7.87
N GLY A 27 -2.86 -7.41 -8.18
CA GLY A 27 -3.23 -7.09 -9.57
C GLY A 27 -2.29 -6.08 -10.25
N THR A 28 -1.66 -5.20 -9.47
CA THR A 28 -0.80 -4.10 -9.98
C THR A 28 0.66 -4.54 -10.17
N GLY A 29 1.15 -5.51 -9.39
CA GLY A 29 2.55 -5.97 -9.43
C GLY A 29 2.99 -6.70 -10.69
N GLN A 30 2.09 -6.92 -11.65
CA GLN A 30 2.39 -7.64 -12.89
C GLN A 30 2.81 -6.73 -14.07
N THR A 31 2.78 -5.39 -13.96
CA THR A 31 2.97 -4.54 -15.16
C THR A 31 3.84 -3.26 -15.00
N SER A 32 4.90 -3.24 -15.81
CA SER A 32 5.51 -2.11 -16.54
C SER A 32 6.45 -1.12 -15.82
N SER A 33 7.59 -0.82 -16.47
CA SER A 33 8.56 0.23 -16.07
C SER A 33 7.92 1.60 -15.81
N CYS A 34 6.81 1.93 -16.48
CA CYS A 34 6.06 3.16 -16.23
C CYS A 34 5.47 3.22 -14.82
N LEU A 35 5.14 2.08 -14.21
CA LEU A 35 4.57 2.02 -12.87
C LEU A 35 5.64 2.30 -11.80
N CYS A 36 6.87 1.83 -12.03
CA CYS A 36 8.02 2.18 -11.20
C CYS A 36 8.34 3.68 -11.30
N ALA A 37 8.39 4.23 -12.52
CA ALA A 37 8.60 5.67 -12.74
C ALA A 37 7.48 6.53 -12.12
N ALA A 38 6.22 6.08 -12.20
CA ALA A 38 5.10 6.76 -11.55
C ALA A 38 5.22 6.74 -10.03
N MET A 39 5.57 5.59 -9.42
CA MET A 39 5.84 5.49 -7.98
C MET A 39 7.00 6.36 -7.51
N LEU A 40 7.98 6.60 -8.39
CA LEU A 40 9.17 7.42 -8.12
C LEU A 40 8.97 8.90 -8.47
N SER A 41 7.83 9.27 -9.06
CA SER A 41 7.55 10.66 -9.44
C SER A 41 7.30 11.56 -8.22
N ASP A 42 7.58 12.85 -8.36
CA ASP A 42 7.36 13.83 -7.30
C ASP A 42 5.89 13.93 -6.87
N THR A 43 4.95 13.57 -7.74
CA THR A 43 3.51 13.50 -7.42
C THR A 43 3.21 12.51 -6.30
N VAL A 44 3.85 11.33 -6.32
CA VAL A 44 3.66 10.31 -5.28
C VAL A 44 4.34 10.72 -3.99
N LYS A 45 5.53 11.33 -4.07
CA LYS A 45 6.25 11.88 -2.91
C LYS A 45 5.47 13.01 -2.23
N ALA A 46 4.87 13.91 -3.01
CA ALA A 46 4.02 14.99 -2.52
C ALA A 46 2.71 14.49 -1.87
N SER A 47 2.26 13.27 -2.23
CA SER A 47 1.11 12.61 -1.60
C SER A 47 1.45 11.98 -0.23
N GLY A 48 2.68 12.16 0.26
CA GLY A 48 3.18 11.59 1.51
C GLY A 48 3.46 10.09 1.44
N ILE A 49 3.28 9.47 0.27
CA ILE A 49 3.60 8.05 0.07
C ILE A 49 5.12 7.91 0.01
N MET A 50 5.66 7.01 0.83
CA MET A 50 7.08 6.70 0.85
C MET A 50 7.33 5.52 -0.10
N PRO A 51 7.97 5.71 -1.26
CA PRO A 51 8.12 4.65 -2.25
C PRO A 51 8.89 3.45 -1.69
N GLU A 52 9.93 3.71 -0.90
CA GLU A 52 10.74 2.70 -0.21
C GLU A 52 9.92 1.81 0.73
N ILE A 53 8.86 2.37 1.32
CA ILE A 53 7.93 1.64 2.18
C ILE A 53 6.89 0.91 1.33
N ALA A 54 6.31 1.58 0.34
CA ALA A 54 5.26 1.05 -0.52
C ALA A 54 5.70 -0.19 -1.31
N ILE A 55 6.95 -0.24 -1.81
CA ILE A 55 7.48 -1.41 -2.54
C ILE A 55 7.60 -2.66 -1.67
N THR A 56 7.57 -2.51 -0.34
CA THR A 56 7.65 -3.63 0.59
C THR A 56 6.27 -4.16 0.98
N ILE A 57 5.17 -3.46 0.66
CA ILE A 57 3.79 -3.93 0.91
C ILE A 57 3.54 -5.35 0.35
N PRO A 58 3.97 -5.71 -0.89
CA PRO A 58 3.83 -7.08 -1.38
C PRO A 58 4.57 -8.13 -0.53
N LYS A 59 5.69 -7.74 0.10
CA LYS A 59 6.54 -8.60 0.93
C LYS A 59 6.04 -8.72 2.37
N ARG A 60 5.39 -7.68 2.89
CA ARG A 60 4.86 -7.61 4.26
C ARG A 60 3.54 -8.36 4.42
N ARG A 61 3.44 -9.59 3.90
CA ARG A 61 2.29 -10.48 4.16
C ARG A 61 2.03 -10.46 5.67
N ILE A 62 0.97 -9.75 6.07
CA ILE A 62 0.59 -9.57 7.47
C ILE A 62 0.13 -10.93 7.95
N THR A 63 1.06 -11.65 8.53
CA THR A 63 0.78 -12.67 9.53
C THR A 63 0.21 -11.99 10.77
N ARG A 64 -1.03 -11.49 10.68
CA ARG A 64 -1.99 -11.53 11.77
C ARG A 64 -3.36 -11.06 11.28
N VAL A 65 -4.27 -12.02 11.26
CA VAL A 65 -5.61 -11.82 11.78
C VAL A 65 -5.47 -11.17 13.17
N GLU A 66 -5.49 -9.85 13.24
CA GLU A 66 -5.78 -9.07 14.46
C GLU A 66 -7.02 -8.26 14.06
N VAL A 67 -8.25 -8.73 14.29
CA VAL A 67 -8.94 -8.68 15.60
C VAL A 67 -8.85 -7.31 16.31
N SER A 68 -8.38 -6.25 15.63
CA SER A 68 -8.31 -4.88 16.19
C SER A 68 -8.97 -3.81 15.32
N GLN A 69 -9.54 -4.15 14.15
CA GLN A 69 -10.51 -3.27 13.48
C GLN A 69 -11.94 -3.51 14.02
N LEU A 70 -12.07 -3.49 15.34
CA LEU A 70 -13.27 -2.98 16.00
C LEU A 70 -13.19 -1.45 15.91
N VAL A 71 -13.46 -0.90 14.73
CA VAL A 71 -13.80 0.51 14.60
C VAL A 71 -15.06 0.56 13.75
N PRO A 72 -16.23 0.82 14.35
CA PRO A 72 -17.41 1.14 13.55
C PRO A 72 -17.09 2.42 12.80
N THR A 73 -17.05 2.34 11.48
CA THR A 73 -17.16 3.58 10.69
C THR A 73 -18.62 3.98 10.83
N SER A 74 -18.83 5.13 11.47
CA SER A 74 -20.13 5.73 11.83
C SER A 74 -21.17 5.72 10.71
#